data_AF-A0A9E7JD79-F1
#
_entry.id   AF-A0A9E7JD79-F1
#
_cell.length_a   1.000
_cell.length_b   1.000
_cell.length_c   1.000
_cell.angle_alpha   90.00
_cell.angle_beta   90.00
_cell.angle_gamma   90.00
#
_symmetry.space_group_name_H-M   'P 1'
#
loop_
_entity.id
_entity.type
_entity.pdbx_description
1 polymer ?
#
loop_
_entity_poly.entity_id
_entity_poly.type
_entity_poly.pdbx_seq_one_letter_code
_entity_poly.pdbx_strand_id
1 'polypeptide(L)'
;MFNEASPSTVFGEASSSVVFSIQRRDQPQLAVFFFITKNPFRLRQADDATGRSKQSRSEKKSRKAMLKLGMKPFPGVTRVTVKKSKNHIVNAFAPVVAFQILFVISKPDVFKSPTSDSYVIFGEAKIEDLSSQLQTQAAEQFKAPDLSHVISKPETSAIVQDDEEVDETGVEPKDIELVMTQAGVARSKAVKALKAADGDIKQTVRIGYRKERKRRAMAEAEKSPNLEEVLKPFYQRASEAEDRLTQLEGLLAKKGESDTGNKEISSIIKDFQSKLESAQAELMSERDKASKEIQKLAAENLKLQYRITHLARALKEADSKLAA
;
A
#
# COMPACT_ATOMS: atom_id res chain seq x y z
N MET A 1 10.98 5.81 28.62
CA MET A 1 10.70 4.43 28.18
C MET A 1 10.05 4.50 26.82
N PHE A 2 10.45 3.62 25.89
CA PHE A 2 9.73 3.39 24.65
C PHE A 2 8.44 2.62 24.95
N ASN A 3 7.48 2.66 24.02
CA ASN A 3 6.42 1.65 23.97
C ASN A 3 6.07 1.40 22.49
N GLU A 4 6.57 0.30 21.94
CA GLU A 4 6.22 -0.16 20.59
C GLU A 4 4.89 -0.92 20.65
N ALA A 5 4.14 -0.92 19.54
CA ALA A 5 2.89 -1.65 19.44
C ALA A 5 2.87 -2.49 18.15
N SER A 6 2.68 -3.79 18.31
CA SER A 6 2.65 -4.78 17.23
C SER A 6 1.38 -4.67 16.36
N PRO A 7 1.40 -5.16 15.10
CA PRO A 7 0.41 -4.76 14.09
C PRO A 7 -0.92 -5.53 14.18
N SER A 8 -2.01 -4.84 13.85
CA SER A 8 -3.31 -5.43 13.55
C SER A 8 -3.61 -5.38 12.05
N THR A 9 -4.16 -6.46 11.49
CA THR A 9 -4.51 -6.55 10.07
C THR A 9 -5.67 -5.61 9.74
N VAL A 10 -5.45 -4.66 8.83
CA VAL A 10 -6.45 -3.65 8.43
C VAL A 10 -7.11 -4.04 7.10
N PHE A 11 -8.44 -4.00 7.05
CA PHE A 11 -9.22 -4.11 5.82
C PHE A 11 -8.85 -2.97 4.84
N GLY A 12 -8.59 -3.29 3.58
CA GLY A 12 -8.03 -2.34 2.60
C GLY A 12 -9.00 -1.25 2.15
N GLU A 13 -9.17 -0.19 2.96
CA GLU A 13 -9.87 1.03 2.53
C GLU A 13 -9.07 1.76 1.42
N ALA A 14 -9.77 2.15 0.35
CA ALA A 14 -9.17 2.79 -0.82
C ALA A 14 -8.69 4.22 -0.53
N SER A 15 -7.45 4.34 -0.04
CA SER A 15 -6.79 5.61 0.25
C SER A 15 -6.53 6.43 -1.03
N SER A 16 -7.52 7.23 -1.45
CA SER A 16 -7.36 8.13 -2.59
C SER A 16 -6.35 9.24 -2.27
N SER A 17 -5.14 9.14 -2.81
CA SER A 17 -4.11 10.17 -2.66
C SER A 17 -4.55 11.46 -3.38
N VAL A 18 -4.40 12.60 -2.70
CA VAL A 18 -4.61 13.93 -3.26
C VAL A 18 -3.27 14.66 -3.17
N VAL A 19 -2.73 15.06 -4.33
CA VAL A 19 -1.42 15.72 -4.40
C VAL A 19 -1.64 17.23 -4.41
N PHE A 20 -1.03 17.91 -3.44
CA PHE A 20 -1.07 19.36 -3.32
C PHE A 20 0.22 19.96 -3.85
N SER A 21 0.11 21.01 -4.68
CA SER A 21 1.27 21.76 -5.19
C SER A 21 1.11 23.23 -4.84
N ILE A 22 2.13 23.80 -4.19
CA ILE A 22 2.17 25.18 -3.70
C ILE A 22 3.36 25.88 -4.34
N GLN A 23 3.11 26.60 -5.43
CA GLN A 23 4.18 27.30 -6.15
C GLN A 23 4.68 28.51 -5.33
N ARG A 24 5.93 28.45 -4.87
CA ARG A 24 6.68 29.60 -4.33
C ARG A 24 7.73 30.04 -5.35
N ARG A 25 8.22 31.28 -5.24
CA ARG A 25 9.33 31.78 -6.08
C ARG A 25 10.72 31.42 -5.56
N ASP A 26 10.82 30.92 -4.33
CA ASP A 26 12.01 31.11 -3.48
C ASP A 26 12.54 29.82 -2.81
N GLN A 27 11.87 28.69 -3.05
CA GLN A 27 12.27 27.34 -2.59
C GLN A 27 11.73 26.29 -3.58
N PRO A 28 12.58 25.44 -4.20
CA PRO A 28 12.13 24.46 -5.20
C PRO A 28 11.85 23.05 -4.66
N GLN A 29 12.11 22.75 -3.38
CA GLN A 29 11.98 21.39 -2.82
C GLN A 29 10.57 21.07 -2.30
N LEU A 30 10.15 19.81 -2.48
CA LEU A 30 8.82 19.32 -2.12
C LEU A 30 8.68 18.94 -0.63
N ALA A 31 7.46 19.10 -0.11
CA ALA A 31 6.97 18.48 1.12
C ALA A 31 5.57 17.86 0.84
N VAL A 32 5.26 16.75 1.50
CA VAL A 32 4.09 15.88 1.19
C VAL A 32 3.38 15.48 2.50
N PHE A 33 2.12 15.02 2.39
CA PHE A 33 1.24 14.50 3.47
C PHE A 33 0.65 15.57 4.41
N PHE A 34 -0.48 15.35 5.09
CA PHE A 34 -1.77 14.74 4.69
C PHE A 34 -2.81 15.17 5.76
N PHE A 35 -4.07 15.42 5.40
CA PHE A 35 -5.14 15.50 6.42
C PHE A 35 -6.53 15.25 5.82
N ILE A 36 -7.30 14.34 6.43
CA ILE A 36 -8.68 14.05 6.05
C ILE A 36 -9.61 14.78 7.03
N THR A 37 -10.33 15.80 6.56
CA THR A 37 -11.48 16.32 7.31
C THR A 37 -12.68 15.40 7.09
N LYS A 38 -13.24 14.82 8.16
CA LYS A 38 -14.50 14.06 8.11
C LYS A 38 -15.69 14.98 7.77
N ASN A 39 -15.89 15.28 6.48
CA ASN A 39 -17.12 15.79 5.88
C ASN A 39 -16.99 15.77 4.34
N PRO A 40 -17.84 15.06 3.59
CA PRO A 40 -17.82 15.10 2.13
C PRO A 40 -18.25 16.49 1.64
N PHE A 41 -17.41 17.09 0.80
CA PHE A 41 -17.54 18.47 0.33
C PHE A 41 -18.76 18.63 -0.60
N ARG A 42 -19.88 19.15 -0.07
CA ARG A 42 -21.07 19.52 -0.88
C ARG A 42 -20.74 20.74 -1.74
N LEU A 43 -20.30 20.48 -2.97
CA LEU A 43 -20.13 21.50 -4.00
C LEU A 43 -21.51 22.11 -4.33
N ARG A 44 -21.76 23.36 -3.91
CA ARG A 44 -22.77 24.20 -4.54
C ARG A 44 -22.06 25.04 -5.58
N GLN A 45 -22.49 24.94 -6.84
CA GLN A 45 -22.30 26.04 -7.77
C GLN A 45 -23.14 27.22 -7.25
N ALA A 46 -22.50 28.37 -7.16
CA ALA A 46 -23.12 29.64 -6.83
C ALA A 46 -22.45 30.66 -7.75
N ASP A 47 -23.07 30.88 -8.90
CA ASP A 47 -22.65 31.92 -9.82
C ASP A 47 -23.06 33.27 -9.24
N ASP A 48 -22.07 34.08 -8.85
CA ASP A 48 -22.27 35.52 -8.66
C ASP A 48 -20.93 36.26 -8.78
N ALA A 49 -20.94 37.39 -9.49
CA ALA A 49 -19.73 38.10 -9.87
C ALA A 49 -19.46 39.31 -8.98
N THR A 50 -18.32 39.34 -8.27
CA THR A 50 -17.49 40.56 -8.07
C THR A 50 -16.18 40.21 -7.34
N GLY A 51 -15.04 40.59 -7.93
CA GLY A 51 -13.69 40.09 -7.62
C GLY A 51 -13.04 40.51 -6.28
N ARG A 52 -13.79 40.67 -5.20
CA ARG A 52 -13.25 40.88 -3.84
C ARG A 52 -14.24 40.34 -2.79
N SER A 53 -14.36 39.02 -2.74
CA SER A 53 -15.44 38.35 -2.00
C SER A 53 -15.49 38.71 -0.51
N LYS A 54 -16.72 38.90 -0.05
CA LYS A 54 -17.05 39.46 1.27
C LYS A 54 -16.89 38.37 2.33
N GLN A 55 -15.66 38.23 2.86
CA GLN A 55 -15.22 37.16 3.78
C GLN A 55 -16.36 36.68 4.69
N SER A 56 -16.73 35.41 4.54
CA SER A 56 -17.96 34.90 5.15
C SER A 56 -17.87 34.88 6.69
N ARG A 57 -19.02 35.04 7.38
CA ARG A 57 -19.06 35.03 8.86
C ARG A 57 -18.52 33.72 9.44
N SER A 58 -18.74 32.60 8.75
CA SER A 58 -18.18 31.28 9.04
C SER A 58 -16.67 31.26 8.85
N GLU A 59 -16.16 31.69 7.70
CA GLU A 59 -14.71 31.76 7.44
C GLU A 59 -13.97 32.65 8.43
N LYS A 60 -14.51 33.83 8.76
CA LYS A 60 -13.92 34.74 9.76
C LYS A 60 -13.90 34.13 11.16
N LYS A 61 -14.85 33.24 11.50
CA LYS A 61 -14.83 32.40 12.71
C LYS A 61 -13.76 31.32 12.61
N SER A 62 -13.63 30.65 11.47
CA SER A 62 -12.64 29.59 11.23
C SER A 62 -11.19 30.10 11.27
N ARG A 63 -10.86 31.23 10.63
CA ARG A 63 -9.52 31.82 10.70
C ARG A 63 -9.13 32.20 12.16
N LYS A 64 -10.08 32.74 12.94
CA LYS A 64 -9.89 32.96 14.39
C LYS A 64 -9.70 31.65 15.17
N ALA A 65 -10.38 30.57 14.80
CA ALA A 65 -10.19 29.27 15.41
C ALA A 65 -8.81 28.66 15.10
N MET A 66 -8.30 28.79 13.87
CA MET A 66 -6.96 28.31 13.51
C MET A 66 -5.87 29.04 14.32
N LEU A 67 -5.99 30.35 14.46
CA LEU A 67 -5.12 31.15 15.34
C LEU A 67 -5.21 30.72 16.81
N LYS A 68 -6.42 30.43 17.32
CA LYS A 68 -6.62 29.93 18.69
C LYS A 68 -6.04 28.52 18.91
N LEU A 69 -5.97 27.71 17.86
CA LEU A 69 -5.30 26.40 17.86
C LEU A 69 -3.77 26.50 17.63
N GLY A 70 -3.19 27.71 17.64
CA GLY A 70 -1.75 27.93 17.51
C GLY A 70 -1.21 27.84 16.07
N MET A 71 -2.06 27.69 15.06
CA MET A 71 -1.61 27.70 13.66
C MET A 71 -1.18 29.11 13.26
N LYS A 72 -0.01 29.22 12.62
CA LYS A 72 0.59 30.49 12.21
C LYS A 72 0.15 30.82 10.77
N PRO A 73 -0.18 32.09 10.45
CA PRO A 73 -0.42 32.48 9.06
C PRO A 73 0.86 32.30 8.24
N PHE A 74 0.72 31.85 7.00
CA PHE A 74 1.79 31.56 6.06
C PHE A 74 1.66 32.47 4.81
N PRO A 75 2.22 33.69 4.86
CA PRO A 75 2.06 34.69 3.79
C PRO A 75 2.85 34.35 2.52
N GLY A 76 2.57 35.09 1.44
CA GLY A 76 3.30 35.00 0.17
C GLY A 76 2.77 33.96 -0.84
N VAL A 77 1.80 33.13 -0.46
CA VAL A 77 1.22 32.13 -1.37
C VAL A 77 0.30 32.80 -2.41
N THR A 78 0.67 32.71 -3.69
CA THR A 78 -0.04 33.40 -4.79
C THR A 78 -1.11 32.55 -5.47
N ARG A 79 -0.83 31.25 -5.68
CA ARG A 79 -1.74 30.24 -6.27
C ARG A 79 -1.50 28.92 -5.53
N VAL A 80 -2.58 28.20 -5.19
CA VAL A 80 -2.51 26.80 -4.75
C VAL A 80 -3.26 25.96 -5.77
N THR A 81 -2.69 24.82 -6.14
CA THR A 81 -3.27 23.88 -7.09
C THR A 81 -3.35 22.49 -6.46
N VAL A 82 -4.57 21.94 -6.39
CA VAL A 82 -4.85 20.62 -5.81
C VAL A 82 -5.15 19.66 -6.95
N LYS A 83 -4.26 18.68 -7.16
CA LYS A 83 -4.33 17.68 -8.23
C LYS A 83 -4.95 16.41 -7.67
N LYS A 84 -6.22 16.15 -8.00
CA LYS A 84 -6.91 14.91 -7.61
C LYS A 84 -6.88 13.89 -8.75
N SER A 85 -5.91 12.99 -8.70
CA SER A 85 -5.88 11.78 -9.52
C SER A 85 -7.05 10.86 -9.16
N LYS A 86 -8.02 10.72 -10.08
CA LYS A 86 -9.05 9.68 -9.99
C LYS A 86 -8.44 8.32 -10.35
N ASN A 87 -7.76 7.68 -9.42
CA ASN A 87 -7.39 6.26 -9.55
C ASN A 87 -8.65 5.40 -9.30
N HIS A 88 -9.58 5.44 -10.26
CA HIS A 88 -10.75 4.57 -10.28
C HIS A 88 -10.71 3.72 -11.52
N ILE A 89 -10.65 2.40 -11.33
CA ILE A 89 -10.88 1.43 -12.40
C ILE A 89 -12.36 1.58 -12.78
N VAL A 90 -12.62 1.96 -14.03
CA VAL A 90 -13.96 2.01 -14.62
C VAL A 90 -13.93 1.41 -16.03
N ASN A 91 -14.05 0.07 -16.06
CA ASN A 91 -14.33 -0.78 -17.22
C ASN A 91 -13.27 -0.82 -18.34
N ALA A 92 -12.83 -2.04 -18.70
CA ALA A 92 -11.78 -2.30 -19.67
C ALA A 92 -12.24 -2.19 -21.15
N PHE A 93 -13.03 -1.17 -21.49
CA PHE A 93 -13.60 -1.01 -22.85
C PHE A 93 -13.74 0.43 -23.34
N ALA A 94 -12.80 1.31 -22.98
CA ALA A 94 -12.58 2.60 -23.64
C ALA A 94 -11.11 3.06 -23.45
N PRO A 95 -10.50 3.78 -24.41
CA PRO A 95 -9.17 4.35 -24.23
C PRO A 95 -9.18 5.42 -23.12
N VAL A 96 -8.15 5.41 -22.28
CA VAL A 96 -8.14 6.15 -21.01
C VAL A 96 -7.87 7.64 -21.22
N VAL A 97 -8.93 8.44 -21.30
CA VAL A 97 -8.85 9.88 -21.02
C VAL A 97 -8.74 10.06 -19.51
N ALA A 98 -7.51 10.24 -19.01
CA ALA A 98 -7.23 10.35 -17.59
C ALA A 98 -7.78 11.67 -17.00
N PHE A 99 -9.00 11.64 -16.44
CA PHE A 99 -9.70 12.76 -15.80
C PHE A 99 -8.94 13.34 -14.59
N GLN A 100 -7.94 14.17 -14.87
CA GLN A 100 -7.08 14.83 -13.91
C GLN A 100 -7.65 16.19 -13.52
N ILE A 101 -8.69 16.17 -12.68
CA ILE A 101 -9.35 17.39 -12.19
C ILE A 101 -8.38 18.18 -11.30
N LEU A 102 -8.04 19.40 -11.74
CA LEU A 102 -7.24 20.36 -10.99
C LEU A 102 -8.18 21.39 -10.33
N PHE A 103 -8.04 21.56 -9.01
CA PHE A 103 -8.69 22.65 -8.29
C PHE A 103 -7.68 23.77 -8.04
N VAL A 104 -8.02 25.00 -8.42
CA VAL A 104 -7.13 26.14 -8.41
C VAL A 104 -7.69 27.26 -7.55
N ILE A 105 -6.94 27.62 -6.51
CA ILE A 105 -7.26 28.70 -5.59
C ILE A 105 -6.31 29.86 -5.86
N SER A 106 -6.88 31.01 -6.21
CA SER A 106 -6.13 32.25 -6.50
C SER A 106 -6.08 33.14 -5.26
N LYS A 107 -4.90 33.65 -4.90
CA LYS A 107 -4.65 34.48 -3.70
C LYS A 107 -5.22 33.86 -2.39
N PRO A 108 -4.92 32.58 -2.07
CA PRO A 108 -5.37 31.96 -0.82
C PRO A 108 -4.74 32.62 0.41
N ASP A 109 -5.46 32.58 1.53
CA ASP A 109 -4.85 32.72 2.86
C ASP A 109 -4.55 31.34 3.42
N VAL A 110 -3.33 31.11 3.91
CA VAL A 110 -2.85 29.78 4.30
C VAL A 110 -2.34 29.85 5.73
N PHE A 111 -2.67 28.85 6.56
CA PHE A 111 -2.16 28.69 7.91
C PHE A 111 -1.35 27.40 8.00
N LYS A 112 -0.14 27.44 8.56
CA LYS A 112 0.67 26.24 8.85
C LYS A 112 0.63 25.93 10.35
N SER A 113 0.55 24.65 10.70
CA SER A 113 0.87 24.16 12.04
C SER A 113 2.34 24.46 12.37
N PRO A 114 2.67 24.90 13.61
CA PRO A 114 4.06 25.06 14.03
C PRO A 114 4.76 23.72 14.30
N THR A 115 4.01 22.65 14.53
CA THR A 115 4.51 21.34 14.99
C THR A 115 4.43 20.26 13.90
N SER A 116 3.79 20.55 12.76
CA SER A 116 3.60 19.59 11.67
C SER A 116 3.51 20.29 10.31
N ASP A 117 3.74 19.58 9.21
CA ASP A 117 3.53 20.07 7.85
C ASP A 117 2.04 20.08 7.41
N SER A 118 1.16 20.38 8.35
CA SER A 118 -0.28 20.52 8.12
C SER A 118 -0.61 21.97 7.73
N TYR A 119 -1.23 22.14 6.56
CA TYR A 119 -1.66 23.45 6.03
C TYR A 119 -3.18 23.53 5.91
N VAL A 120 -3.78 24.63 6.37
CA VAL A 120 -5.20 24.96 6.17
C VAL A 120 -5.29 26.14 5.19
N ILE A 121 -6.06 25.96 4.11
CA ILE A 121 -6.13 26.88 2.98
C ILE A 121 -7.54 27.49 2.91
N PHE A 122 -7.64 28.82 2.94
CA PHE A 122 -8.87 29.58 2.76
C PHE A 122 -8.85 30.30 1.42
N GLY A 123 -9.87 30.08 0.60
CA GLY A 123 -10.08 30.75 -0.68
C GLY A 123 -11.06 29.99 -1.58
N GLU A 124 -11.48 30.61 -2.67
CA GLU A 124 -12.38 30.01 -3.65
C GLU A 124 -11.61 29.07 -4.59
N ALA A 125 -12.03 27.81 -4.65
CA ALA A 125 -11.48 26.81 -5.55
C ALA A 125 -12.25 26.80 -6.88
N LYS A 126 -11.60 27.22 -7.96
CA LYS A 126 -12.09 27.05 -9.33
C LYS A 126 -11.65 25.69 -9.88
N ILE A 127 -12.41 25.11 -10.80
CA ILE A 127 -12.03 23.88 -11.50
C ILE A 127 -11.35 24.28 -12.81
N GLU A 128 -10.19 23.69 -13.09
CA GLU A 128 -9.41 23.91 -14.31
C GLU A 128 -9.14 22.52 -14.92
N ASP A 129 -9.80 22.18 -16.03
CA ASP A 129 -9.68 20.83 -16.62
C ASP A 129 -8.56 20.77 -17.65
N LEU A 130 -7.40 20.29 -17.19
CA LEU A 130 -6.18 20.18 -18.00
C LEU A 130 -6.30 19.18 -19.16
N SER A 131 -7.30 18.28 -19.15
CA SER A 131 -7.51 17.34 -20.26
C SER A 131 -7.88 18.05 -21.57
N SER A 132 -8.60 19.17 -21.49
CA SER A 132 -8.96 19.99 -22.66
C SER A 132 -7.73 20.55 -23.40
N GLN A 133 -6.73 21.01 -22.65
CA GLN A 133 -5.48 21.54 -23.19
C GLN A 133 -4.59 20.42 -23.73
N LEU A 134 -4.47 19.31 -22.99
CA LEU A 134 -3.69 18.15 -23.42
C LEU A 134 -4.27 17.49 -24.69
N GLN A 135 -5.59 17.45 -24.86
CA GLN A 135 -6.22 16.93 -26.08
C GLN A 135 -5.95 17.83 -27.29
N THR A 136 -5.69 19.13 -27.08
CA THR A 136 -5.27 20.06 -28.14
C THR A 136 -3.81 19.82 -28.52
N GLN A 137 -2.90 19.73 -27.53
CA GLN A 137 -1.47 19.48 -27.77
C GLN A 137 -1.17 18.07 -28.33
N ALA A 138 -1.96 17.06 -27.96
CA ALA A 138 -1.81 15.70 -28.48
C ALA A 138 -2.00 15.63 -30.00
N ALA A 139 -2.82 16.50 -30.59
CA ALA A 139 -2.98 16.59 -32.05
C ALA A 139 -1.73 17.15 -32.76
N GLU A 140 -0.93 17.95 -32.06
CA GLU A 140 0.31 18.55 -32.60
C GLU A 140 1.50 17.57 -32.53
N GLN A 141 1.47 16.63 -31.59
CA GLN A 141 2.57 15.72 -31.26
C GLN A 141 2.60 14.40 -32.07
N PHE A 142 1.69 14.18 -33.02
CA PHE A 142 1.68 12.99 -33.90
C PHE A 142 2.76 13.04 -35.02
N LYS A 143 4.01 13.33 -34.64
CA LYS A 143 5.23 13.35 -35.47
C LYS A 143 6.40 12.77 -34.61
N ALA A 144 6.84 11.52 -34.86
CA ALA A 144 7.60 10.56 -33.98
C ALA A 144 9.17 10.65 -34.02
N PRO A 145 10.06 9.85 -33.30
CA PRO A 145 9.99 8.64 -32.38
C PRO A 145 10.73 8.81 -30.97
N ASP A 146 11.48 7.93 -30.20
CA ASP A 146 12.12 6.55 -30.25
C ASP A 146 12.50 5.91 -28.83
N LEU A 147 13.45 4.93 -28.69
CA LEU A 147 13.77 4.02 -27.51
C LEU A 147 15.31 3.91 -27.10
N SER A 148 16.00 2.97 -26.37
CA SER A 148 15.80 1.61 -25.69
C SER A 148 16.97 1.15 -24.69
N HIS A 149 16.90 -0.09 -24.10
CA HIS A 149 17.96 -1.01 -23.50
C HIS A 149 18.48 -1.02 -21.98
N VAL A 150 19.42 -1.95 -21.54
CA VAL A 150 19.23 -2.99 -20.40
C VAL A 150 20.46 -3.64 -19.56
N ILE A 151 20.34 -3.89 -18.19
CA ILE A 151 20.73 -5.00 -17.13
C ILE A 151 22.17 -5.68 -16.78
N SER A 152 22.56 -6.07 -15.48
CA SER A 152 23.33 -7.33 -14.92
C SER A 152 24.00 -7.44 -13.41
N LYS A 153 24.52 -8.63 -12.82
CA LYS A 153 25.04 -8.90 -11.34
C LYS A 153 26.29 -9.93 -10.88
N PRO A 154 26.35 -10.98 -9.90
CA PRO A 154 27.48 -11.38 -8.87
C PRO A 154 27.85 -12.96 -8.47
N GLU A 155 28.41 -13.70 -7.39
CA GLU A 155 29.05 -13.84 -5.93
C GLU A 155 29.95 -15.21 -5.71
N THR A 156 30.54 -15.96 -4.66
CA THR A 156 30.81 -16.26 -3.13
C THR A 156 32.18 -17.12 -2.81
N SER A 157 32.69 -17.96 -1.80
CA SER A 157 32.59 -18.52 -0.32
C SER A 157 33.74 -19.62 0.18
N ALA A 158 34.03 -20.03 1.50
CA ALA A 158 35.12 -21.05 2.01
C ALA A 158 35.15 -21.71 3.53
N ILE A 159 36.01 -22.75 3.97
CA ILE A 159 36.14 -23.45 5.38
C ILE A 159 37.41 -24.44 5.79
N VAL A 160 37.63 -25.04 7.05
CA VAL A 160 38.85 -25.86 7.65
C VAL A 160 38.64 -26.92 8.89
N GLN A 161 39.57 -27.90 9.33
CA GLN A 161 39.53 -28.86 10.57
C GLN A 161 40.81 -29.78 11.06
N ASP A 162 40.84 -30.60 12.22
CA ASP A 162 42.04 -31.32 12.94
C ASP A 162 41.86 -32.70 13.86
N ASP A 163 42.87 -33.35 14.62
CA ASP A 163 42.86 -34.58 15.62
C ASP A 163 43.96 -34.87 16.83
N GLU A 164 44.72 -36.03 17.02
CA GLU A 164 45.24 -36.68 18.36
C GLU A 164 46.69 -37.48 18.47
N GLU A 165 47.10 -38.42 19.44
CA GLU A 165 48.53 -39.05 19.72
C GLU A 165 48.77 -40.63 20.19
N VAL A 166 49.95 -41.15 20.78
CA VAL A 166 50.52 -42.57 21.23
C VAL A 166 51.64 -43.47 20.47
N ASP A 167 52.41 -44.38 21.18
CA ASP A 167 53.48 -45.46 20.84
C ASP A 167 53.56 -46.24 19.48
N GLU A 168 54.77 -46.72 19.08
CA GLU A 168 55.25 -46.89 17.68
C GLU A 168 55.90 -48.22 17.20
N THR A 169 56.53 -49.06 18.04
CA THR A 169 57.54 -50.08 17.61
C THR A 169 57.20 -50.93 16.36
N GLY A 170 58.09 -51.00 15.36
CA GLY A 170 57.96 -51.87 14.17
C GLY A 170 57.33 -51.21 12.93
N VAL A 171 57.25 -49.88 12.92
CA VAL A 171 56.79 -49.02 11.81
C VAL A 171 57.75 -47.82 11.76
N GLU A 172 57.96 -47.21 10.59
CA GLU A 172 58.79 -45.99 10.54
C GLU A 172 58.06 -44.80 11.21
N PRO A 173 58.73 -44.04 12.11
CA PRO A 173 58.10 -42.91 12.81
C PRO A 173 57.65 -41.79 11.85
N LYS A 174 58.30 -41.67 10.68
CA LYS A 174 57.91 -40.74 9.62
C LYS A 174 56.54 -41.10 9.02
N ASP A 175 56.27 -42.38 8.82
CA ASP A 175 54.98 -42.85 8.28
C ASP A 175 53.87 -42.63 9.29
N ILE A 176 54.18 -42.80 10.58
CA ILE A 176 53.28 -42.54 11.70
C ILE A 176 52.91 -41.04 11.74
N GLU A 177 53.91 -40.15 11.73
CA GLU A 177 53.72 -38.69 11.69
C GLU A 177 52.93 -38.25 10.44
N LEU A 178 53.24 -38.83 9.28
CA LEU A 178 52.55 -38.55 8.03
C LEU A 178 51.08 -39.01 8.05
N VAL A 179 50.79 -40.18 8.64
CA VAL A 179 49.42 -40.67 8.83
C VAL A 179 48.65 -39.83 9.85
N MET A 180 49.27 -39.38 10.95
CA MET A 180 48.64 -38.44 11.88
C MET A 180 48.22 -37.16 11.17
N THR A 181 49.19 -36.49 10.54
CA THR A 181 49.04 -35.17 9.92
C THR A 181 48.06 -35.20 8.75
N GLN A 182 48.06 -36.27 7.94
CA GLN A 182 47.15 -36.37 6.81
C GLN A 182 45.75 -36.87 7.20
N ALA A 183 45.66 -37.98 7.94
CA ALA A 183 44.36 -38.62 8.19
C ALA A 183 43.58 -38.01 9.35
N GLY A 184 44.19 -37.11 10.14
CA GLY A 184 43.57 -36.59 11.37
C GLY A 184 43.28 -37.73 12.32
N VAL A 185 44.31 -38.51 12.66
CA VAL A 185 44.19 -39.63 13.60
C VAL A 185 45.33 -39.64 14.60
N ALA A 186 44.97 -39.97 15.83
CA ALA A 186 45.92 -40.29 16.88
C ALA A 186 47.08 -41.20 16.44
N ARG A 187 48.30 -40.92 16.90
CA ARG A 187 49.49 -41.77 16.71
C ARG A 187 49.21 -43.24 17.09
N SER A 188 48.45 -43.52 18.16
CA SER A 188 47.90 -44.87 18.50
C SER A 188 47.14 -45.54 17.36
N LYS A 189 46.30 -44.77 16.67
CA LYS A 189 45.44 -45.22 15.57
C LYS A 189 46.26 -45.31 14.28
N ALA A 190 47.20 -44.39 14.05
CA ALA A 190 48.15 -44.41 12.94
C ALA A 190 49.01 -45.69 12.96
N VAL A 191 49.68 -45.98 14.09
CA VAL A 191 50.57 -47.14 14.27
C VAL A 191 49.79 -48.45 14.11
N LYS A 192 48.60 -48.56 14.70
CA LYS A 192 47.72 -49.73 14.55
C LYS A 192 47.20 -49.89 13.12
N ALA A 193 47.03 -48.81 12.36
CA ALA A 193 46.54 -48.85 10.98
C ALA A 193 47.66 -49.10 9.96
N LEU A 194 48.90 -48.64 10.22
CA LEU A 194 50.09 -48.97 9.42
C LEU A 194 50.44 -50.46 9.57
N LYS A 195 50.41 -50.99 10.80
CA LYS A 195 50.58 -52.44 11.08
C LYS A 195 49.48 -53.33 10.48
N ALA A 196 48.32 -52.77 10.17
CA ALA A 196 47.19 -53.50 9.55
C ALA A 196 47.10 -53.28 8.02
N ALA A 197 48.09 -52.60 7.43
CA ALA A 197 48.20 -52.35 6.00
C ALA A 197 49.62 -52.67 5.46
N ASP A 198 50.40 -53.44 6.23
CA ASP A 198 51.76 -53.88 5.90
C ASP A 198 52.71 -52.74 5.47
N GLY A 199 52.50 -51.54 6.03
CA GLY A 199 53.26 -50.33 5.72
C GLY A 199 52.74 -49.48 4.55
N ASP A 200 51.64 -49.83 3.86
CA ASP A 200 51.08 -48.96 2.81
C ASP A 200 50.38 -47.73 3.40
N ILE A 201 51.15 -46.64 3.51
CA ILE A 201 50.71 -45.29 3.89
C ILE A 201 49.45 -44.85 3.11
N LYS A 202 49.38 -45.10 1.80
CA LYS A 202 48.27 -44.65 0.94
C LYS A 202 46.99 -45.44 1.23
N GLN A 203 47.11 -46.72 1.55
CA GLN A 203 46.01 -47.54 2.05
C GLN A 203 45.58 -47.07 3.45
N THR A 204 46.54 -46.86 4.35
CA THR A 204 46.29 -46.43 5.73
C THR A 204 45.55 -45.10 5.81
N VAL A 205 46.04 -44.04 5.14
CA VAL A 205 45.41 -42.72 5.12
C VAL A 205 43.99 -42.79 4.56
N ARG A 206 43.78 -43.55 3.47
CA ARG A 206 42.45 -43.78 2.87
C ARG A 206 41.48 -44.47 3.83
N ILE A 207 41.95 -45.42 4.64
CA ILE A 207 41.15 -46.10 5.67
C ILE A 207 40.88 -45.17 6.85
N GLY A 208 41.85 -44.35 7.25
CA GLY A 208 41.74 -43.32 8.29
C GLY A 208 40.60 -42.34 7.98
N TYR A 209 40.69 -41.63 6.85
CA TYR A 209 39.63 -40.70 6.40
C TYR A 209 38.24 -41.35 6.35
N ARG A 210 38.14 -42.61 5.86
CA ARG A 210 36.86 -43.34 5.79
C ARG A 210 36.28 -43.65 7.18
N LYS A 211 37.13 -44.04 8.14
CA LYS A 211 36.70 -44.28 9.53
C LYS A 211 36.34 -42.98 10.23
N GLU A 212 37.16 -41.94 10.10
CA GLU A 212 36.96 -40.67 10.81
C GLU A 212 35.74 -39.91 10.29
N ARG A 213 35.51 -39.87 8.98
CA ARG A 213 34.26 -39.33 8.42
C ARG A 213 33.02 -40.07 8.93
N LYS A 214 33.11 -41.39 9.16
CA LYS A 214 32.00 -42.16 9.76
C LYS A 214 31.85 -41.89 11.26
N ARG A 215 32.96 -41.73 12.02
CA ARG A 215 32.94 -41.37 13.45
C ARG A 215 32.33 -39.98 13.66
N ARG A 216 32.76 -38.97 12.89
CA ARG A 216 32.20 -37.61 12.94
C ARG A 216 30.71 -37.60 12.60
N ALA A 217 30.30 -38.27 11.52
CA ALA A 217 28.88 -38.38 11.15
C ALA A 217 27.99 -39.07 12.21
N MET A 218 28.52 -40.05 12.96
CA MET A 218 27.79 -40.69 14.07
C MET A 218 27.74 -39.79 15.31
N ALA A 219 28.86 -39.20 15.71
CA ALA A 219 28.92 -38.29 16.86
C ALA A 219 28.14 -36.99 16.66
N GLU A 220 27.98 -36.54 15.41
CA GLU A 220 27.14 -35.37 15.05
C GLU A 220 25.65 -35.71 15.07
N ALA A 221 25.26 -36.94 14.69
CA ALA A 221 23.88 -37.43 14.82
C ALA A 221 23.47 -37.55 16.30
N GLU A 222 24.34 -38.10 17.16
CA GLU A 222 24.15 -38.21 18.62
C GLU A 222 24.08 -36.86 19.34
N LYS A 223 24.59 -35.78 18.71
CA LYS A 223 24.58 -34.41 19.26
C LYS A 223 23.40 -33.54 18.83
N SER A 224 22.46 -34.07 18.04
CA SER A 224 21.26 -33.34 17.68
C SER A 224 20.44 -32.98 18.94
N PRO A 225 20.14 -31.69 19.20
CA PRO A 225 19.37 -31.31 20.39
C PRO A 225 17.96 -31.88 20.29
N ASN A 226 17.48 -32.49 21.37
CA ASN A 226 16.18 -33.15 21.39
C ASN A 226 15.07 -32.13 21.09
N LEU A 227 14.49 -32.20 19.89
CA LEU A 227 13.51 -31.24 19.39
C LEU A 227 12.30 -31.12 20.32
N GLU A 228 11.91 -32.22 20.96
CA GLU A 228 10.83 -32.28 21.95
C GLU A 228 11.10 -31.36 23.16
N GLU A 229 12.36 -31.24 23.60
CA GLU A 229 12.73 -30.37 24.72
C GLU A 229 12.82 -28.89 24.31
N VAL A 230 13.20 -28.62 23.06
CA VAL A 230 13.17 -27.27 22.48
C VAL A 230 11.73 -26.78 22.30
N LEU A 231 10.78 -27.69 22.01
CA LEU A 231 9.37 -27.35 21.76
C LEU A 231 8.50 -27.22 23.03
N LYS A 232 8.78 -27.96 24.12
CA LYS A 232 8.02 -27.90 25.38
C LYS A 232 7.67 -26.48 25.87
N PRO A 233 8.60 -25.49 25.90
CA PRO A 233 8.29 -24.13 26.34
C PRO A 233 7.35 -23.37 25.39
N PHE A 234 7.22 -23.78 24.13
CA PHE A 234 6.28 -23.16 23.17
C PHE A 234 4.85 -23.68 23.42
N TYR A 235 4.68 -24.99 23.61
CA TYR A 235 3.38 -25.57 23.94
C TYR A 235 2.82 -25.04 25.27
N GLN A 236 3.66 -24.90 26.30
CA GLN A 236 3.26 -24.28 27.58
C GLN A 236 2.76 -22.83 27.39
N ARG A 237 3.51 -22.00 26.66
CA ARG A 237 3.10 -20.62 26.36
C ARG A 237 1.83 -20.53 25.51
N ALA A 238 1.57 -21.51 24.65
CA ALA A 238 0.32 -21.58 23.87
C ALA A 238 -0.88 -21.89 24.76
N SER A 239 -0.79 -22.96 25.59
CA SER A 239 -1.84 -23.32 26.55
C SER A 239 -2.17 -22.17 27.51
N GLU A 240 -1.17 -21.50 28.07
CA GLU A 240 -1.38 -20.33 28.93
C GLU A 240 -2.09 -19.16 28.20
N ALA A 241 -1.90 -19.02 26.88
CA ALA A 241 -2.55 -17.98 26.10
C ALA A 241 -4.03 -18.32 25.83
N GLU A 242 -4.34 -19.59 25.57
CA GLU A 242 -5.71 -20.10 25.39
C GLU A 242 -6.53 -19.97 26.69
N ASP A 243 -5.94 -20.30 27.85
CA ASP A 243 -6.55 -20.06 29.17
C ASP A 243 -6.85 -18.57 29.41
N ARG A 244 -5.89 -17.68 29.08
CA ARG A 244 -6.05 -16.22 29.22
C ARG A 244 -7.12 -15.66 28.29
N LEU A 245 -7.20 -16.13 27.05
CA LEU A 245 -8.26 -15.74 26.10
C LEU A 245 -9.64 -16.17 26.62
N THR A 246 -9.78 -17.43 27.05
CA THR A 246 -11.03 -17.98 27.59
C THR A 246 -11.53 -17.17 28.80
N GLN A 247 -10.63 -16.74 29.69
CA GLN A 247 -10.96 -15.87 30.82
C GLN A 247 -11.39 -14.46 30.38
N LEU A 248 -10.72 -13.87 29.38
CA LEU A 248 -11.08 -12.55 28.84
C LEU A 248 -12.44 -12.57 28.13
N GLU A 249 -12.76 -13.62 27.37
CA GLU A 249 -14.06 -13.82 26.73
C GLU A 249 -15.18 -13.96 27.78
N GLY A 250 -14.95 -14.77 28.82
CA GLY A 250 -15.89 -14.91 29.94
C GLY A 250 -16.12 -13.60 30.73
N LEU A 251 -15.14 -12.71 30.79
CA LEU A 251 -15.27 -11.37 31.39
C LEU A 251 -15.98 -10.38 30.44
N LEU A 252 -15.71 -10.45 29.13
CA LEU A 252 -16.40 -9.64 28.11
C LEU A 252 -17.90 -9.96 28.06
N ALA A 253 -18.25 -11.25 28.09
CA ALA A 253 -19.64 -11.69 28.15
C ALA A 253 -20.39 -11.08 29.35
N LYS A 254 -19.80 -11.16 30.55
CA LYS A 254 -20.37 -10.58 31.79
C LYS A 254 -20.43 -9.05 31.75
N LYS A 255 -19.47 -8.38 31.11
CA LYS A 255 -19.46 -6.92 30.97
C LYS A 255 -20.53 -6.40 30.00
N GLY A 256 -21.10 -7.26 29.14
CA GLY A 256 -22.17 -6.89 28.22
C GLY A 256 -23.50 -6.51 28.89
N GLU A 257 -23.72 -6.89 30.15
CA GLU A 257 -25.03 -6.75 30.80
C GLU A 257 -25.24 -5.42 31.55
N SER A 258 -24.20 -4.77 32.08
CA SER A 258 -24.32 -3.72 33.11
C SER A 258 -24.75 -2.34 32.62
N ASP A 259 -24.35 -1.94 31.40
CA ASP A 259 -24.45 -0.55 30.98
C ASP A 259 -25.79 -0.25 30.28
N THR A 260 -26.75 0.30 31.04
CA THR A 260 -28.04 0.78 30.52
C THR A 260 -27.87 1.77 29.37
N GLY A 261 -26.95 2.73 29.49
CA GLY A 261 -26.65 3.71 28.44
C GLY A 261 -26.16 3.07 27.12
N ASN A 262 -25.46 1.93 27.16
CA ASN A 262 -25.06 1.22 25.94
C ASN A 262 -26.26 0.57 25.24
N LYS A 263 -27.31 0.19 25.98
CA LYS A 263 -28.56 -0.36 25.43
C LYS A 263 -29.39 0.74 24.75
N GLU A 264 -29.44 1.94 25.33
CA GLU A 264 -30.06 3.14 24.73
C GLU A 264 -29.30 3.61 23.47
N ILE A 265 -27.97 3.65 23.52
CA ILE A 265 -27.16 3.96 22.34
C ILE A 265 -27.39 2.91 21.23
N SER A 266 -27.53 1.62 21.58
CA SER A 266 -27.83 0.55 20.63
C SER A 266 -29.20 0.70 19.96
N SER A 267 -30.26 1.11 20.68
CA SER A 267 -31.57 1.35 20.05
C SER A 267 -31.54 2.58 19.15
N ILE A 268 -30.93 3.69 19.60
CA ILE A 268 -30.78 4.91 18.80
C ILE A 268 -30.00 4.65 17.49
N ILE A 269 -28.95 3.81 17.53
CA ILE A 269 -28.21 3.41 16.33
C ILE A 269 -29.10 2.62 15.35
N LYS A 270 -29.92 1.68 15.82
CA LYS A 270 -30.86 0.89 14.97
C LYS A 270 -31.94 1.78 14.36
N ASP A 271 -32.43 2.75 15.12
CA ASP A 271 -33.37 3.77 14.66
C ASP A 271 -32.79 4.67 13.56
N PHE A 272 -31.51 5.03 13.65
CA PHE A 272 -30.83 5.77 12.58
C PHE A 272 -30.51 4.89 11.37
N GLN A 273 -30.14 3.62 11.57
CA GLN A 273 -29.88 2.67 10.48
C GLN A 273 -31.13 2.43 9.63
N SER A 274 -32.27 2.10 10.26
CA SER A 274 -33.54 1.88 9.56
C SER A 274 -34.07 3.12 8.83
N LYS A 275 -33.94 4.31 9.41
CA LYS A 275 -34.28 5.58 8.74
C LYS A 275 -33.35 5.89 7.56
N LEU A 276 -32.06 5.56 7.66
CA LEU A 276 -31.08 5.76 6.59
C LEU A 276 -31.32 4.79 5.42
N GLU A 277 -31.62 3.52 5.71
CA GLU A 277 -31.98 2.50 4.72
C GLU A 277 -33.31 2.84 4.02
N SER A 278 -34.34 3.25 4.77
CA SER A 278 -35.61 3.72 4.21
C SER A 278 -35.44 4.91 3.26
N ALA A 279 -34.68 5.94 3.67
CA ALA A 279 -34.40 7.10 2.82
C ALA A 279 -33.53 6.77 1.60
N GLN A 280 -32.67 5.75 1.67
CA GLN A 280 -31.92 5.24 0.53
C GLN A 280 -32.84 4.51 -0.47
N ALA A 281 -33.74 3.64 0.02
CA ALA A 281 -34.71 2.93 -0.81
C ALA A 281 -35.66 3.90 -1.55
N GLU A 282 -36.14 4.93 -0.86
CA GLU A 282 -36.99 5.97 -1.45
C GLU A 282 -36.26 6.71 -2.58
N LEU A 283 -35.05 7.23 -2.32
CA LEU A 283 -34.19 7.90 -3.31
C LEU A 283 -33.82 7.02 -4.51
N MET A 284 -33.67 5.71 -4.32
CA MET A 284 -33.46 4.78 -5.45
C MET A 284 -34.75 4.63 -6.27
N SER A 285 -35.91 4.51 -5.62
CA SER A 285 -37.21 4.44 -6.32
C SER A 285 -37.49 5.71 -7.15
N GLU A 286 -37.11 6.88 -6.67
CA GLU A 286 -37.22 8.14 -7.41
C GLU A 286 -36.31 8.18 -8.62
N ARG A 287 -35.05 7.77 -8.48
CA ARG A 287 -34.10 7.68 -9.60
C ARG A 287 -34.56 6.70 -10.67
N ASP A 288 -35.13 5.56 -10.28
CA ASP A 288 -35.64 4.57 -11.24
C ASP A 288 -36.87 5.08 -12.00
N LYS A 289 -37.75 5.85 -11.35
CA LYS A 289 -38.88 6.54 -12.01
C LYS A 289 -38.37 7.57 -13.02
N ALA A 290 -37.48 8.47 -12.58
CA ALA A 290 -36.90 9.52 -13.43
C ALA A 290 -36.09 8.93 -14.61
N SER A 291 -35.35 7.84 -14.38
CA SER A 291 -34.60 7.13 -15.43
C SER A 291 -35.51 6.58 -16.53
N LYS A 292 -36.64 5.96 -16.15
CA LYS A 292 -37.66 5.45 -17.09
C LYS A 292 -38.33 6.59 -17.88
N GLU A 293 -38.60 7.72 -17.23
CA GLU A 293 -39.15 8.90 -17.89
C GLU A 293 -38.16 9.52 -18.90
N ILE A 294 -36.89 9.67 -18.53
CA ILE A 294 -35.81 10.11 -19.42
C ILE A 294 -35.66 9.16 -20.62
N GLN A 295 -35.73 7.85 -20.42
CA GLN A 295 -35.69 6.86 -21.51
C GLN A 295 -36.89 7.01 -22.47
N LYS A 296 -38.11 7.22 -21.94
CA LYS A 296 -39.31 7.47 -22.76
C LYS A 296 -39.17 8.75 -23.59
N LEU A 297 -38.73 9.84 -22.98
CA LEU A 297 -38.49 11.12 -23.66
C LEU A 297 -37.37 11.02 -24.70
N ALA A 298 -36.32 10.24 -24.45
CA ALA A 298 -35.27 9.97 -25.44
C ALA A 298 -35.82 9.19 -26.66
N ALA A 299 -36.64 8.16 -26.44
CA ALA A 299 -37.28 7.40 -27.52
C ALA A 299 -38.29 8.23 -28.33
N GLU A 300 -39.01 9.16 -27.70
CA GLU A 300 -39.90 10.10 -28.38
C GLU A 300 -39.11 11.15 -29.18
N ASN A 301 -38.03 11.71 -28.62
CA ASN A 301 -37.14 12.61 -29.34
C ASN A 301 -36.48 11.95 -30.57
N LEU A 302 -36.07 10.68 -30.49
CA LEU A 302 -35.54 9.95 -31.65
C LEU A 302 -36.57 9.80 -32.78
N LYS A 303 -37.85 9.54 -32.45
CA LYS A 303 -38.94 9.50 -33.44
C LYS A 303 -39.16 10.87 -34.10
N LEU A 304 -39.09 11.96 -33.33
CA LEU A 304 -39.21 13.32 -33.85
C LEU A 304 -38.01 13.68 -34.74
N GLN A 305 -36.78 13.36 -34.33
CA GLN A 305 -35.57 13.56 -35.14
C GLN A 305 -35.63 12.79 -36.47
N TYR A 306 -36.10 11.53 -36.46
CA TYR A 306 -36.32 10.76 -37.69
C TYR A 306 -37.33 11.45 -38.62
N ARG A 307 -38.48 11.91 -38.08
CA ARG A 307 -39.51 12.61 -38.85
C ARG A 307 -39.00 13.93 -39.44
N ILE A 308 -38.25 14.72 -38.67
CA ILE A 308 -37.60 15.96 -39.13
C ILE A 308 -36.61 15.66 -40.25
N THR A 309 -35.77 14.63 -40.09
CA THR A 309 -34.77 14.21 -41.09
C THR A 309 -35.44 13.76 -42.40
N HIS A 310 -36.56 13.04 -42.32
CA HIS A 310 -37.32 12.63 -43.49
C HIS A 310 -37.97 13.83 -44.22
N LEU A 311 -38.57 14.76 -43.47
CA LEU A 311 -39.19 15.96 -44.05
C LEU A 311 -38.14 16.88 -44.69
N ALA A 312 -36.99 17.08 -44.04
CA ALA A 312 -35.88 17.87 -44.58
C ALA A 312 -35.31 17.26 -45.88
N ARG A 313 -35.25 15.92 -45.99
CA ARG A 313 -34.87 15.26 -47.25
C ARG A 313 -35.94 15.47 -48.33
N ALA A 314 -37.20 15.25 -48.01
CA ALA A 314 -38.30 15.40 -48.97
C ALA A 314 -38.43 16.85 -49.51
N LEU A 315 -38.21 17.86 -48.66
CA LEU A 315 -38.13 19.26 -49.09
C LEU A 315 -36.94 19.48 -50.04
N LYS A 316 -35.73 19.04 -49.66
CA LYS A 316 -34.54 19.18 -50.52
C LYS A 316 -34.70 18.47 -51.88
N GLU A 317 -35.39 17.33 -51.91
CA GLU A 317 -35.74 16.64 -53.16
C GLU A 317 -36.76 17.42 -54.01
N ALA A 318 -37.73 18.08 -53.39
CA ALA A 318 -38.68 18.96 -54.09
C ALA A 318 -37.99 20.21 -54.64
N ASP A 319 -37.14 20.87 -53.84
CA ASP A 319 -36.33 22.01 -54.26
C ASP A 319 -35.45 21.64 -55.46
N SER A 320 -34.80 20.46 -55.44
CA SER A 320 -33.98 19.99 -56.56
C SER A 320 -34.77 19.66 -57.84
N LYS A 321 -36.09 19.42 -57.73
CA LYS A 321 -37.00 19.18 -58.87
C LYS A 321 -37.63 20.49 -59.39
N LEU A 322 -37.57 21.57 -58.63
CA LEU A 322 -37.95 22.92 -59.05
C LEU A 322 -36.77 23.70 -59.66
N ALA A 323 -35.55 23.21 -59.47
CA ALA A 323 -34.31 23.79 -59.99
C ALA A 323 -33.76 23.06 -61.24
N ALA A 324 -34.57 22.19 -61.87
CA ALA A 324 -34.21 21.33 -63.00
C ALA A 324 -35.24 21.43 -64.12
#